data_AF-A0A4R5UWN3-F1
#
_entry.id   AF-A0A4R5UWN3-F1
#
_cell.length_a   1.000
_cell.length_b   1.000
_cell.length_c   1.000
_cell.angle_alpha   90.00
_cell.angle_beta   90.00
_cell.angle_gamma   90.00
#
_symmetry.space_group_name_H-M   'P 1'
#
loop_
_entity.id
_entity.type
_entity.pdbx_description
1 polymer ?
#
loop_
_entity_poly.entity_id
_entity_poly.type
_entity_poly.pdbx_seq_one_letter_code
_entity_poly.pdbx_strand_id
1 'polypeptide(L)'
;MPIKQKTQEIAKYLLSLFFFLPLLAHSQNQPGIPKPSGPVDLNDTSDLVIYIIIPAIILILFLVFRKRIFKIKEEKQEEREEKGN
;
A
#
# COMPACT_ATOMS: atom_id res chain seq x y z
N MET A 1 19.39 6.24 -25.16
CA MET A 1 18.12 5.83 -24.49
C MET A 1 17.42 7.09 -24.01
N PRO A 2 16.15 7.34 -24.36
CA PRO A 2 15.46 8.56 -23.97
C PRO A 2 15.42 8.66 -22.44
N ILE A 3 15.81 9.82 -21.92
CA ILE A 3 16.01 10.08 -20.47
C ILE A 3 14.79 9.64 -19.64
N LYS A 4 13.57 9.82 -20.18
CA LYS A 4 12.33 9.39 -19.55
C LYS A 4 12.24 7.88 -19.32
N GLN A 5 12.74 7.04 -20.22
CA GLN A 5 12.74 5.59 -20.03
C GLN A 5 13.67 5.18 -18.88
N LYS A 6 14.87 5.77 -18.81
CA LYS A 6 15.83 5.48 -17.74
C LYS A 6 15.27 5.82 -16.36
N THR A 7 14.55 6.93 -16.23
CA THR A 7 13.88 7.33 -14.97
C THR A 7 12.76 6.36 -14.56
N GLN A 8 11.98 5.85 -15.53
CA GLN A 8 10.91 4.88 -15.26
C GLN A 8 11.46 3.55 -14.76
N GLU A 9 12.57 3.07 -15.32
CA GLU A 9 13.22 1.84 -14.86
C GLU A 9 13.75 1.99 -13.43
N ILE A 10 14.43 3.10 -13.12
CA ILE A 10 14.91 3.39 -11.76
C ILE A 10 13.75 3.44 -10.76
N ALA A 11 12.64 4.10 -11.12
CA ALA A 11 11.46 4.20 -10.26
C ALA A 11 10.86 2.81 -9.95
N LYS A 12 10.82 1.89 -10.92
CA LYS A 12 10.36 0.51 -10.71
C LYS A 12 11.26 -0.24 -9.73
N TYR A 13 12.58 -0.13 -9.87
CA TYR A 13 13.53 -0.77 -8.95
C TYR A 13 13.43 -0.20 -7.53
N LEU A 14 13.28 1.12 -7.40
CA LEU A 14 13.08 1.77 -6.10
C LEU A 14 11.75 1.35 -5.44
N LEU A 15 10.67 1.27 -6.22
CA LEU A 15 9.37 0.81 -5.74
C LEU A 15 9.42 -0.64 -5.28
N SER A 16 10.09 -1.51 -6.05
CA SER A 16 10.32 -2.91 -5.70
C SER A 16 11.13 -3.03 -4.41
N LEU A 17 12.26 -2.31 -4.30
CA LEU A 17 13.09 -2.30 -3.11
C LEU A 17 12.31 -1.83 -1.86
N PHE A 18 11.48 -0.79 -2.00
CA PHE A 18 10.63 -0.30 -0.91
C PHE A 18 9.59 -1.35 -0.48
N PHE A 19 8.99 -2.07 -1.43
CA PHE A 19 7.98 -3.09 -1.14
C PHE A 19 8.57 -4.33 -0.45
N PHE A 20 9.82 -4.68 -0.77
CA PHE A 20 10.53 -5.83 -0.16
C PHE A 20 11.40 -5.44 1.06
N LEU A 21 11.56 -4.15 1.36
CA LEU A 21 12.27 -3.67 2.56
C LEU A 21 11.75 -4.31 3.86
N PRO A 22 10.43 -4.49 4.07
CA PRO A 22 9.89 -5.13 5.28
C PRO A 22 10.28 -6.60 5.42
N LEU A 23 10.70 -7.29 4.35
CA LEU A 23 11.15 -8.68 4.42
C LEU A 23 12.48 -8.81 5.17
N LEU A 24 13.30 -7.75 5.15
CA LEU A 24 14.54 -7.63 5.91
C LEU A 24 14.29 -7.20 7.36
N ALA A 25 13.07 -6.77 7.70
CA ALA A 25 12.68 -6.55 9.08
C ALA A 25 12.47 -7.90 9.75
N HIS A 26 13.57 -8.53 10.18
CA HIS A 26 13.48 -9.47 11.28
C HIS A 26 12.89 -8.72 12.47
N SER A 27 11.68 -9.10 12.87
CA SER A 27 11.09 -8.72 14.15
C SER A 27 12.17 -8.96 15.21
N GLN A 28 12.82 -7.89 15.66
CA GLN A 28 13.71 -7.97 16.80
C GLN A 28 12.80 -8.27 17.97
N ASN A 29 12.63 -9.55 18.29
CA ASN A 29 12.13 -9.99 19.58
C ASN A 29 13.15 -9.49 20.61
N GLN A 30 12.98 -8.25 21.06
CA GLN A 30 13.90 -7.65 22.01
C GLN A 30 13.86 -8.50 23.29
N PRO A 31 14.98 -9.14 23.65
CA PRO A 31 15.01 -10.00 24.81
C PRO A 31 14.89 -9.14 26.08
N GLY A 32 14.12 -9.60 27.05
CA GLY A 32 14.03 -8.95 28.37
C GLY A 32 12.96 -7.86 28.52
N ILE A 33 12.17 -7.54 27.49
CA ILE A 33 10.92 -6.80 27.68
C ILE A 33 9.74 -7.77 27.81
N PRO A 34 8.84 -7.56 28.78
CA PRO A 34 7.62 -8.36 28.88
C PRO A 34 6.85 -8.19 27.57
N LYS A 35 6.62 -9.31 26.88
CA LYS A 35 5.73 -9.32 25.72
C LYS A 35 4.31 -9.01 26.19
N PRO A 36 3.51 -8.27 25.41
CA PRO A 36 2.08 -8.27 25.63
C PRO A 36 1.60 -9.73 25.51
N SER A 37 1.27 -10.33 26.65
CA SER A 37 0.91 -11.74 26.79
C SER A 37 -0.58 -11.92 27.09
N GLY A 38 -1.33 -10.81 27.15
CA GLY A 38 -2.77 -10.81 27.32
C GLY A 38 -3.51 -11.06 26.00
N PRO A 39 -4.80 -11.45 26.08
CA PRO A 39 -5.68 -11.42 24.91
C PRO A 39 -5.77 -9.99 24.36
N VAL A 40 -6.07 -9.87 23.06
CA VAL A 40 -6.37 -8.57 22.45
C VAL A 40 -7.55 -7.93 23.19
N ASP A 41 -7.34 -6.74 23.73
CA ASP A 41 -8.38 -5.97 24.43
C ASP A 41 -8.77 -4.74 23.60
N LEU A 42 -9.98 -4.76 23.05
CA LEU A 42 -10.47 -3.65 22.22
C LEU A 42 -10.81 -2.39 23.04
N ASN A 43 -10.79 -2.46 24.38
CA ASN A 43 -10.84 -1.27 25.23
C ASN A 43 -9.47 -0.59 25.36
N ASP A 44 -8.37 -1.29 25.11
CA ASP A 44 -7.06 -0.67 24.98
C ASP A 44 -7.01 0.09 23.64
N THR A 45 -6.62 1.36 23.72
CA THR A 45 -6.47 2.21 22.55
C THR A 45 -5.44 1.64 21.57
N SER A 46 -4.38 1.03 22.08
CA SER A 46 -3.30 0.47 21.25
C SER A 46 -3.82 -0.68 20.38
N ASP A 47 -4.51 -1.63 20.99
CA ASP A 47 -5.06 -2.80 20.32
C ASP A 47 -6.16 -2.40 19.33
N LEU A 48 -7.07 -1.51 19.73
CA LEU A 48 -8.10 -0.98 18.83
C LEU A 48 -7.48 -0.31 17.59
N VAL A 49 -6.45 0.51 17.78
CA VAL A 49 -5.80 1.22 16.67
C VAL A 49 -5.12 0.24 15.72
N ILE A 50 -4.32 -0.69 16.25
CA ILE A 50 -3.50 -1.61 15.45
C ILE A 50 -4.38 -2.61 14.71
N TYR A 51 -5.36 -3.20 15.39
CA TYR A 51 -6.13 -4.32 14.84
C TYR A 51 -7.40 -3.92 14.10
N ILE A 52 -7.94 -2.71 14.34
CA ILE A 52 -9.20 -2.26 13.71
C ILE A 52 -9.00 -0.99 12.88
N ILE A 53 -8.47 0.09 13.48
CA ILE A 53 -8.45 1.40 12.82
C ILE A 53 -7.51 1.41 11.62
N ILE A 54 -6.28 0.92 11.76
CA ILE A 54 -5.30 0.86 10.66
C ILE A 54 -5.85 0.04 9.48
N PRO A 55 -6.33 -1.22 9.67
CA PRO A 55 -6.95 -1.99 8.59
C PRO A 55 -8.15 -1.29 7.93
N ALA A 56 -9.01 -0.64 8.71
CA ALA A 56 -10.17 0.08 8.18
C ALA A 56 -9.75 1.28 7.31
N ILE A 57 -8.75 2.06 7.74
CA ILE A 57 -8.21 3.18 6.95
C ILE A 57 -7.63 2.67 5.62
N ILE A 58 -6.87 1.57 5.64
CA ILE A 58 -6.31 0.97 4.43
C ILE A 58 -7.43 0.58 3.46
N LEU A 59 -8.50 -0.04 3.95
CA LEU A 59 -9.67 -0.40 3.13
C LEU A 59 -10.37 0.83 2.54
N ILE A 60 -10.60 1.88 3.35
CA ILE A 60 -11.23 3.11 2.89
C ILE A 60 -10.39 3.76 1.78
N LEU A 61 -9.08 3.91 2.00
CA LEU A 61 -8.17 4.44 0.99
C LEU A 61 -8.19 3.60 -0.28
N PHE A 62 -8.11 2.28 -0.16
CA PHE A 62 -8.19 1.36 -1.30
C PHE A 62 -9.47 1.57 -2.12
N LEU A 63 -10.64 1.69 -1.48
CA LEU A 63 -11.91 1.93 -2.16
C LEU A 63 -11.96 3.28 -2.87
N VAL A 64 -11.42 4.33 -2.26
CA VAL A 64 -11.32 5.67 -2.87
C VAL A 64 -10.43 5.63 -4.12
N PHE A 65 -9.25 5.01 -4.03
CA PHE A 65 -8.35 4.86 -5.18
C PHE A 65 -8.93 3.96 -6.27
N ARG A 66 -9.62 2.89 -5.89
CA ARG A 66 -10.28 1.97 -6.82
C ARG A 66 -11.22 2.71 -7.76
N LYS A 67 -12.11 3.55 -7.22
CA LYS A 67 -13.05 4.36 -8.03
C LYS A 67 -12.34 5.26 -9.03
N ARG A 68 -11.25 5.90 -8.63
CA ARG A 68 -10.46 6.79 -9.50
C ARG A 68 -9.79 6.02 -10.65
N ILE A 69 -9.29 4.82 -10.39
CA ILE A 69 -8.64 3.99 -11.41
C ILE A 69 -9.64 3.53 -12.48
N PHE A 70 -10.87 3.15 -12.09
CA PHE A 70 -11.90 2.76 -13.06
C PHE A 70 -12.30 3.92 -13.97
N LYS A 71 -12.53 5.11 -13.41
CA LYS A 71 -12.86 6.30 -14.21
C LYS A 71 -11.78 6.64 -15.25
N ILE A 72 -10.51 6.61 -14.87
CA ILE A 72 -9.39 6.87 -15.79
C ILE A 72 -9.29 5.79 -16.89
N LYS A 73 -9.72 4.56 -16.62
CA LYS A 73 -9.72 3.49 -17.62
C LYS A 73 -10.82 3.69 -18.66
N GLU A 74 -12.01 4.12 -18.23
CA GLU A 74 -13.15 4.44 -19.12
C GLU A 74 -12.81 5.60 -20.06
N GLU A 75 -12.33 6.73 -19.53
CA GLU A 75 -11.92 7.89 -20.34
C GLU A 75 -10.85 7.53 -21.39
N LYS A 76 -9.90 6.66 -21.03
CA LYS A 76 -8.85 6.17 -21.96
C LYS A 76 -9.34 5.16 -23.00
N GLN A 77 -10.49 4.54 -22.79
CA GLN A 77 -11.10 3.63 -23.75
C GLN A 77 -11.91 4.43 -24.77
N GLU A 78 -12.71 5.39 -24.32
CA GLU A 78 -13.46 6.32 -25.16
C GLU A 78 -12.52 7.09 -26.12
N GLU A 79 -11.41 7.64 -25.62
CA GLU A 79 -10.42 8.30 -26.47
C GLU A 79 -9.79 7.40 -27.56
N ARG A 80 -9.70 6.08 -27.32
CA ARG A 80 -9.15 5.14 -28.32
C ARG A 80 -10.19 4.78 -29.37
N GLU A 81 -11.45 4.67 -28.97
CA GLU A 81 -12.58 4.41 -29.87
C GLU A 81 -12.83 5.63 -30.78
N GLU A 82 -12.71 6.86 -30.26
CA GLU A 82 -12.80 8.09 -31.06
C GLU A 82 -11.61 8.30 -32.02
N LYS A 83 -10.39 7.91 -31.62
CA LYS A 83 -9.19 8.05 -32.49
C LYS A 83 -9.03 6.91 -33.51
N GLY A 84 -9.77 5.81 -33.33
CA GLY A 84 -9.76 4.64 -34.22
C GLY A 84 -10.85 4.63 -35.28
N ASN A 85 -11.77 5.60 -35.24
CA ASN A 85 -12.88 5.80 -36.17
C ASN A 85 -12.64 7.06 -37.02
#